data_AF-A0A3C2APY2-F1
#
_entry.id   AF-A0A3C2APY2-F1
#
_cell.length_a   1.000
_cell.length_b   1.000
_cell.length_c   1.000
_cell.angle_alpha   90.00
_cell.angle_beta   90.00
_cell.angle_gamma   90.00
#
_symmetry.space_group_name_H-M   'P 1'
#
loop_
_entity.id
_entity.type
_entity.pdbx_description
1 polymer ?
#
loop_
_entity_poly.entity_id
_entity_poly.type
_entity_poly.pdbx_seq_one_letter_code
_entity_poly.pdbx_strand_id
1 'polypeptide(L)' 'GGQWENVVIEHPYLPDGPSPVYFKWLYTAMTRATNKVYLVGFPENWFGTISLESQPKVG' A
#
# COMPACT_ATOMS: atom_id res chain seq x y z
N GLY A 1 14.58 3.99 15.52
CA GLY A 1 14.42 2.83 14.62
C GLY A 1 14.78 3.27 13.23
N GLY A 2 15.55 2.47 12.50
CA GLY A 2 16.07 2.85 11.18
C GLY A 2 14.98 3.21 10.17
N GLN A 3 15.42 3.87 9.11
CA GLN A 3 14.68 4.15 7.89
C GLN A 3 15.45 3.50 6.74
N TRP A 4 14.73 3.04 5.72
CA TRP A 4 15.33 2.43 4.52
C TRP A 4 14.88 3.20 3.28
N GLU A 5 15.75 3.32 2.29
CA GLU A 5 15.41 4.01 1.04
C GLU A 5 14.20 3.35 0.36
N ASN A 6 14.24 2.03 0.24
CA ASN A 6 13.20 1.23 -0.39
C ASN A 6 12.77 0.09 0.55
N VAL A 7 11.48 -0.18 0.63
CA VAL A 7 10.90 -1.28 1.43
C VAL A 7 10.01 -2.16 0.55
N VAL A 8 10.13 -3.48 0.67
CA VAL A 8 9.22 -4.45 0.06
C VAL A 8 8.35 -5.05 1.17
N ILE A 9 7.04 -5.09 0.96
CA ILE A 9 6.07 -5.67 1.88
C ILE A 9 5.30 -6.75 1.12
N GLU A 10 5.39 -7.99 1.61
CA GLU A 10 4.60 -9.10 1.11
C GLU A 10 3.32 -9.22 1.93
N HIS A 11 2.19 -9.40 1.24
CA HIS A 11 0.90 -9.62 1.88
C HIS A 11 0.90 -10.98 2.59
N PRO A 12 0.71 -11.04 3.92
CA PRO A 12 0.67 -12.30 4.64
C PRO A 12 -0.64 -13.05 4.37
N TYR A 13 -0.64 -14.35 4.64
CA TYR A 13 -1.88 -15.12 4.68
C TYR A 13 -2.72 -14.69 5.90
N LEU A 14 -3.94 -14.20 5.65
CA LEU A 14 -4.86 -13.73 6.68
C LEU A 14 -6.17 -14.54 6.58
N PRO A 15 -6.29 -15.67 7.30
CA PRO A 15 -7.46 -16.54 7.20
C PRO A 15 -8.77 -15.84 7.62
N ASP A 16 -8.69 -14.97 8.63
CA ASP A 16 -9.83 -14.18 9.13
C ASP A 16 -9.90 -12.77 8.50
N GLY A 17 -9.05 -12.50 7.51
CA GLY A 17 -8.90 -11.19 6.88
C GLY A 17 -8.16 -10.16 7.74
N PRO A 18 -8.14 -8.89 7.28
CA PRO A 18 -7.43 -7.80 7.95
C PRO A 18 -8.03 -7.44 9.32
N SER A 19 -7.17 -7.34 10.34
CA SER A 19 -7.51 -6.86 11.68
C SER A 19 -6.93 -5.48 11.96
N PRO A 20 -7.39 -4.76 13.00
CA PRO A 20 -6.77 -3.49 13.42
C PRO A 20 -5.26 -3.62 13.71
N VAL A 21 -4.83 -4.77 14.24
CA VAL A 21 -3.41 -5.06 14.50
C VAL A 21 -2.63 -5.20 13.19
N TYR A 22 -3.22 -5.86 12.19
CA TYR A 22 -2.62 -5.97 10.86
C TYR A 22 -2.42 -4.58 10.23
N PHE A 23 -3.42 -3.69 10.31
CA PHE A 23 -3.27 -2.33 9.77
C PHE A 23 -2.20 -1.51 10.50
N LYS A 24 -2.05 -1.68 11.82
CA LYS A 24 -0.96 -1.05 12.58
C LYS A 24 0.41 -1.57 12.15
N TRP A 25 0.52 -2.88 11.92
CA TRP A 25 1.75 -3.48 11.38
C TRP A 25 2.06 -2.94 9.97
N LEU A 26 1.07 -2.91 9.09
CA LEU A 26 1.22 -2.43 7.71
C LEU A 26 1.64 -0.95 7.69
N TYR A 27 1.00 -0.10 8.49
CA TYR A 27 1.40 1.31 8.65
C TYR A 27 2.84 1.44 9.13
N THR A 28 3.23 0.64 10.12
CA THR A 28 4.61 0.65 10.63
C THR A 28 5.60 0.21 9.56
N ALA A 29 5.28 -0.80 8.75
CA ALA A 29 6.13 -1.25 7.65
C ALA A 29 6.26 -0.20 6.54
N MET A 30 5.15 0.42 6.14
CA MET A 30 5.13 1.46 5.10
C MET A 30 5.92 2.71 5.51
N THR A 31 5.76 3.19 6.74
CA THR A 31 6.40 4.42 7.25
C THR A 31 7.90 4.31 7.48
N ARG A 32 8.48 3.13 7.24
CA ARG A 32 9.93 2.92 7.31
C ARG A 32 10.65 3.24 6.00
N ALA A 33 9.93 3.29 4.88
CA ALA A 33 10.48 3.70 3.60
C ALA A 33 10.62 5.23 3.53
N THR A 34 11.72 5.70 2.96
CA THR A 34 11.93 7.14 2.68
C THR A 34 11.71 7.50 1.22
N ASN A 35 11.77 6.53 0.31
CA ASN A 35 11.55 6.74 -1.13
C ASN A 35 10.37 5.90 -1.64
N LYS A 36 10.47 4.56 -1.66
CA LYS A 36 9.44 3.70 -2.25
C LYS A 36 9.05 2.51 -1.37
N VAL A 37 7.77 2.17 -1.43
CA VAL A 37 7.21 0.92 -0.89
C VAL A 37 6.71 0.07 -2.07
N TYR A 38 7.14 -1.18 -2.12
CA TYR A 38 6.65 -2.18 -3.08
C TYR A 38 5.72 -3.15 -2.34
N LEU A 39 4.46 -3.23 -2.78
CA LEU A 39 3.45 -4.11 -2.20
C LEU A 39 3.29 -5.34 -3.10
N VAL A 40 3.59 -6.52 -2.58
CA VAL A 40 3.58 -7.79 -3.32
C VAL A 40 2.50 -8.72 -2.78
N GLY A 41 1.68 -9.29 -3.66
CA GLY A 41 0.63 -10.24 -3.29
C GLY A 41 -0.59 -9.64 -2.60
N PHE A 42 -0.73 -8.31 -2.61
CA PHE A 42 -1.92 -7.63 -2.08
C PHE A 42 -3.12 -7.79 -3.03
N PRO A 43 -4.36 -7.94 -2.52
CA PRO A 43 -5.54 -8.02 -3.36
C PRO A 43 -5.75 -6.78 -4.24
N GLU A 44 -6.03 -6.97 -5.52
CA GLU A 44 -6.20 -5.84 -6.46
C GLU A 44 -7.34 -4.90 -6.05
N ASN A 45 -8.41 -5.43 -5.46
CA ASN A 45 -9.56 -4.66 -5.01
C ASN A 45 -9.27 -3.74 -3.80
N TRP A 46 -8.08 -3.82 -3.20
CA TRP A 46 -7.64 -2.86 -2.17
C TRP A 46 -7.13 -1.56 -2.78
N PHE A 47 -6.81 -1.57 -4.07
CA PHE A 47 -6.39 -0.38 -4.81
C PHE A 47 -7.62 0.24 -5.48
N GLY A 48 -7.88 1.51 -5.18
CA GLY A 48 -8.95 2.24 -5.86
C GLY A 48 -8.64 2.43 -7.35
N THR A 49 -9.67 2.47 -8.19
CA THR A 49 -9.51 2.92 -9.59
C THR A 49 -9.16 4.40 -9.59
N ILE A 50 -7.92 4.74 -9.96
CA ILE A 50 -7.58 6.11 -10.27
C ILE A 50 -8.08 6.37 -11.70
N SER A 51 -9.29 6.88 -11.84
CA SER A 51 -9.72 7.47 -13.12
C SER A 51 -8.93 8.76 -13.32
N LEU A 52 -7.96 8.74 -14.24
CA LEU A 52 -7.18 9.93 -14.62
C LEU A 52 -7.97 10.92 -15.52
N GLU A 53 -9.28 10.72 -15.68
CA GLU A 53 -10.11 11.50 -16.60
C GLU A 53 -10.94 12.56 -15.88
N SER A 54 -10.30 13.68 -15.58
CA SER A 54 -10.98 14.99 -15.53
C SER A 54 -10.06 16.10 -16.02
N GLN A 55 -9.38 15.87 -17.15
CA GLN A 55 -8.88 17.00 -17.94
C GLN A 55 -10.10 17.69 -18.58
N PRO A 56 -10.26 19.02 -18.43
CA PRO A 56 -11.35 19.73 -19.09
C PRO A 56 -11.18 19.58 -20.61
N LYS A 57 -12.23 19.14 -21.30
CA LYS A 57 -12.27 19.21 -22.77
C LYS A 57 -12.19 20.68 -23.15
N VAL A 58 -11.03 21.11 -23.64
CA VAL A 58 -10.91 22.37 -24.38
C VAL A 58 -11.49 22.10 -25.76
N GLY A 59 -12.61 22.76 -26.05
CA GLY A 59 -13.34 22.71 -27.32
C GLY A 59 -14.62 23.52 -27.23
#